data_AF-X0YBK9-F1
#
_entry.id   AF-X0YBK9-F1
#
_cell.length_a   1.000
_cell.length_b   1.000
_cell.length_c   1.000
_cell.angle_alpha   90.00
_cell.angle_beta   90.00
_cell.angle_gamma   90.00
#
_symmetry.space_group_name_H-M   'P 1'
#
loop_
_entity.id
_entity.type
_entity.pdbx_description
1 polymer ?
#
loop_
_entity_poly.entity_id
_entity_poly.type
_entity_poly.pdbx_seq_one_letter_code
_entity_poly.pdbx_strand_id
1 'polypeptide(L)'
;MNVLEQGAHHLMARMQQYAGVDVTYIRAGQQSVTFTAVPGRVPASLYDAQGASLRVVVNDFIIDRGELAGFVPPTPMRGDKIIRGDETFIVSGEDLGTTHYEDGDS
;
A
#
# COMPACT_ATOMS: atom_id res chain seq x y z
N MET A 1 2.94 7.30 25.40
CA MET A 1 2.03 7.51 24.25
C MET A 1 1.65 8.98 24.25
N ASN A 2 2.08 9.75 23.25
CA ASN A 2 1.81 11.19 23.19
C ASN A 2 0.47 11.48 22.46
N VAL A 3 -0.01 12.72 22.55
CA VAL A 3 -1.30 13.14 21.95
C VAL A 3 -1.30 13.01 20.42
N LEU A 4 -0.15 13.18 19.77
CA LEU A 4 -0.01 13.05 18.30
C LEU A 4 -0.18 11.58 17.86
N GLU A 5 0.40 10.63 18.60
CA GLU A 5 0.25 9.19 18.34
C GLU A 5 -1.21 8.76 18.49
N GLN A 6 -1.90 9.22 19.54
CA GLN A 6 -3.33 8.95 19.73
C GLN A 6 -4.20 9.55 18.63
N GLY A 7 -3.88 10.78 18.19
CA GLY A 7 -4.56 11.42 17.07
C GLY A 7 -4.40 10.66 15.76
N ALA A 8 -3.18 10.19 15.47
CA ALA A 8 -2.90 9.39 14.28
C ALA A 8 -3.67 8.05 14.28
N HIS A 9 -3.68 7.33 15.40
CA HIS A 9 -4.47 6.10 15.53
C HIS A 9 -5.99 6.35 15.37
N HIS A 10 -6.53 7.42 15.96
CA HIS A 10 -7.95 7.74 15.80
C HIS A 10 -8.30 8.10 14.35
N LEU A 11 -7.42 8.83 13.66
CA LEU A 11 -7.58 9.16 12.26
C LEU A 11 -7.56 7.88 11.40
N MET A 12 -6.58 7.00 11.61
CA MET A 12 -6.49 5.72 10.89
C MET A 12 -7.73 4.86 11.06
N ALA A 13 -8.19 4.69 12.31
CA ALA A 13 -9.41 3.94 12.61
C ALA A 13 -10.64 4.53 11.91
N ARG A 14 -10.78 5.86 11.87
CA ARG A 14 -11.86 6.50 11.09
C ARG A 14 -11.70 6.28 9.59
N MET A 15 -10.50 6.41 9.05
CA MET A 15 -10.27 6.19 7.62
C MET A 15 -10.65 4.76 7.22
N GLN A 16 -10.25 3.76 8.00
CA GLN A 16 -10.67 2.37 7.80
C GLN A 16 -12.19 2.21 7.92
N GLN A 17 -12.84 2.86 8.89
CA GLN A 17 -14.29 2.77 9.06
C GLN A 17 -15.07 3.31 7.84
N TYR A 18 -14.62 4.42 7.24
CA TYR A 18 -15.39 5.11 6.19
C TYR A 18 -14.92 4.78 4.76
N ALA A 19 -13.66 4.40 4.58
CA ALA A 19 -13.04 4.19 3.28
C ALA A 19 -12.23 2.88 3.20
N GLY A 20 -12.27 2.05 4.24
CA GLY A 20 -11.57 0.77 4.27
C GLY A 20 -12.18 -0.25 3.31
N VAL A 21 -11.31 -1.06 2.73
CA VAL A 21 -11.66 -2.22 1.92
C VAL A 21 -10.86 -3.43 2.39
N ASP A 22 -11.45 -4.61 2.28
CA ASP A 22 -10.74 -5.84 2.59
C ASP A 22 -9.71 -6.13 1.50
N VAL A 23 -8.49 -6.40 1.93
CA VAL A 23 -7.38 -6.80 1.07
C VAL A 23 -6.71 -8.04 1.61
N THR A 24 -6.19 -8.86 0.72
CA THR A 24 -5.34 -10.00 1.08
C THR A 24 -3.90 -9.65 0.75
N TYR A 25 -3.06 -9.63 1.78
CA TYR A 25 -1.64 -9.43 1.68
C TYR A 25 -0.90 -10.76 1.60
N ILE A 26 0.05 -10.85 0.66
CA ILE A 26 0.79 -12.08 0.36
C ILE A 26 2.28 -11.77 0.27
N ARG A 27 3.07 -12.52 1.04
CA ARG A 27 4.53 -12.61 0.90
C ARG A 27 4.92 -14.04 0.55
N ALA A 28 5.85 -14.18 -0.40
CA ALA A 28 6.37 -15.49 -0.78
C ALA A 28 6.99 -16.21 0.43
N GLY A 29 6.59 -17.47 0.64
CA GLY A 29 7.09 -18.30 1.75
C GLY A 29 6.52 -17.96 3.14
N GLN A 30 5.52 -17.08 3.23
CA GLN A 30 4.82 -16.75 4.49
C GLN A 30 3.30 -16.90 4.32
N GLN A 31 2.57 -17.00 5.43
CA GLN A 31 1.11 -17.11 5.41
C GLN A 31 0.49 -15.80 4.91
N SER A 32 -0.49 -15.88 4.02
CA SER A 32 -1.29 -14.71 3.62
C SER A 32 -2.21 -14.25 4.74
N VAL A 33 -2.42 -12.94 4.85
CA VAL A 33 -3.36 -12.35 5.83
C VAL A 33 -4.37 -11.47 5.10
N THR A 34 -5.61 -11.44 5.58
CA THR A 34 -6.65 -10.54 5.09
C THR A 34 -6.96 -9.51 6.18
N PHE A 35 -6.98 -8.24 5.80
CA PHE A 35 -7.27 -7.12 6.71
C PHE A 35 -7.89 -5.94 5.96
N THR A 36 -8.38 -4.95 6.72
CA THR A 36 -8.94 -3.73 6.15
C THR A 36 -7.85 -2.68 5.91
N ALA A 37 -7.67 -2.29 4.64
CA ALA A 37 -6.77 -1.22 4.23
C ALA A 37 -7.54 -0.06 3.60
N VAL A 38 -6.97 1.14 3.64
CA VAL A 38 -7.58 2.30 2.98
C VAL A 38 -6.86 2.53 1.64
N PRO A 39 -7.53 2.32 0.49
CA PRO A 39 -6.92 2.53 -0.80
C PRO A 39 -6.84 4.03 -1.12
N GLY A 40 -5.70 4.43 -1.69
CA GLY A 40 -5.44 5.76 -2.21
C GLY A 40 -5.04 5.69 -3.68
N ARG A 41 -5.14 6.82 -4.38
CA ARG A 41 -4.58 7.00 -5.72
C ARG A 41 -3.84 8.32 -5.79
N VAL A 42 -2.56 8.25 -6.12
CA VAL A 42 -1.70 9.41 -6.26
C VAL A 42 -1.37 9.59 -7.74
N PRO A 43 -1.91 10.62 -8.41
CA PRO A 43 -1.49 10.94 -9.76
C PRO A 43 -0.05 11.46 -9.73
N ALA A 44 0.79 10.98 -10.63
CA ALA A 44 2.14 11.47 -10.80
C ALA A 44 2.40 11.75 -12.29
N SER A 45 3.28 12.71 -12.55
CA SER A 45 3.78 12.99 -13.89
C SER A 45 5.27 12.67 -13.90
N LEU A 46 5.64 11.71 -14.74
CA LEU A 46 7.02 11.39 -15.04
C LEU A 46 7.42 12.14 -16.30
N TYR A 47 8.65 12.63 -16.34
CA TYR A 47 9.19 13.29 -17.52
C TYR A 47 10.41 12.52 -17.98
N ASP A 48 10.47 12.22 -19.28
CA ASP A 48 11.70 11.68 -19.86
C ASP A 48 12.77 12.77 -19.98
N ALA A 49 13.98 12.37 -20.38
CA ALA A 49 15.11 13.29 -20.55
C ALA A 49 14.89 14.32 -21.68
N GLN A 50 13.90 14.09 -22.54
CA GLN A 50 13.54 14.94 -23.67
C GLN A 50 12.36 15.88 -23.33
N GLY A 51 11.79 15.77 -22.12
CA GLY A 51 10.69 16.60 -21.63
C GLY A 51 9.29 16.09 -21.99
N ALA A 52 9.16 14.88 -22.54
CA ALA A 52 7.85 14.27 -22.75
C ALA A 52 7.27 13.83 -21.41
N SER A 53 5.97 14.11 -21.19
CA SER A 53 5.28 13.78 -19.95
C SER A 53 4.51 12.46 -20.08
N LEU A 54 4.78 11.53 -19.17
CA LEU A 54 3.95 10.35 -18.94
C LEU A 54 3.12 10.57 -17.67
N ARG A 55 1.79 10.55 -17.80
CA ARG A 55 0.89 10.62 -16.65
C ARG A 55 0.66 9.20 -16.12
N VAL A 56 1.08 8.95 -14.90
CA VAL A 56 0.91 7.66 -14.22
C VAL A 56 -0.01 7.84 -13.01
N VAL A 57 -0.75 6.78 -12.66
CA VAL A 57 -1.55 6.74 -11.44
C VAL A 57 -0.97 5.66 -10.55
N VAL A 58 -0.51 6.07 -9.38
CA VAL A 58 0.04 5.17 -8.37
C VAL A 58 -1.09 4.79 -7.43
N ASN A 59 -1.37 3.50 -7.27
CA ASN A 59 -2.28 3.03 -6.22
C ASN A 59 -1.52 2.99 -4.90
N ASP A 60 -2.14 3.40 -3.81
CA ASP A 60 -1.54 3.37 -2.47
C ASP A 60 -2.46 2.63 -1.50
N PHE A 61 -1.90 2.08 -0.44
CA PHE A 61 -2.65 1.38 0.59
C PHE A 61 -2.12 1.78 1.96
N ILE A 62 -2.99 2.43 2.74
CA ILE A 62 -2.71 2.71 4.13
C ILE A 62 -3.11 1.49 4.94
N ILE A 63 -2.12 0.90 5.61
CA ILE A 63 -2.22 -0.37 6.34
C ILE A 63 -1.79 -0.12 7.79
N ASP A 64 -2.54 -0.65 8.75
CA ASP A 64 -2.08 -0.67 10.14
C ASP A 64 -0.89 -1.64 10.25
N ARG A 65 0.23 -1.17 10.79
CA ARG A 65 1.44 -1.98 10.99
C ARG A 65 1.16 -3.26 11.80
N GLY A 66 0.18 -3.23 12.70
CA GLY A 66 -0.23 -4.40 13.49
C GLY A 66 -0.65 -5.60 12.62
N GLU A 67 -1.21 -5.35 11.44
CA GLU A 67 -1.66 -6.40 10.51
C GLU A 67 -0.50 -7.23 9.94
N LEU A 68 0.72 -6.67 9.93
CA LEU A 68 1.92 -7.32 9.42
C LEU A 68 2.84 -7.87 10.52
N ALA A 69 2.39 -7.87 11.79
CA ALA A 69 3.22 -8.31 12.91
C ALA A 69 3.71 -9.77 12.80
N GLY A 70 2.98 -10.63 12.06
CA GLY A 70 3.38 -12.02 11.79
C GLY A 70 4.38 -12.21 10.65
N PHE A 71 4.72 -11.14 9.92
CA PHE A 71 5.66 -11.20 8.80
C PHE A 71 7.09 -10.88 9.22
N VAL A 72 8.04 -11.47 8.50
CA VAL A 72 9.48 -11.17 8.67
C VAL A 72 10.02 -10.61 7.35
N PRO A 73 10.49 -9.35 7.30
CA PRO A 73 10.29 -8.28 8.30
C PRO A 73 8.81 -7.86 8.44
N PRO A 74 8.40 -7.23 9.55
CA PRO A 74 7.01 -6.81 9.81
C PRO A 74 6.69 -5.46 9.14
N THR A 75 7.03 -5.35 7.85
CA THR A 75 6.82 -4.19 6.98
C THR A 75 6.64 -4.69 5.55
N PRO A 76 5.95 -3.96 4.66
CA PRO A 76 5.89 -4.30 3.24
C PRO A 76 7.27 -4.42 2.61
N MET A 77 7.42 -5.33 1.65
CA MET A 77 8.63 -5.48 0.85
C MET A 77 8.31 -5.46 -0.64
N ARG A 78 9.28 -5.01 -1.43
CA ARG A 78 9.22 -5.12 -2.88
C ARG A 78 8.95 -6.58 -3.29
N GLY A 79 7.96 -6.77 -4.16
CA GLY A 79 7.52 -8.07 -4.67
C GLY A 79 6.38 -8.72 -3.87
N ASP A 80 6.02 -8.18 -2.70
CA ASP A 80 4.79 -8.59 -2.00
C ASP A 80 3.56 -8.22 -2.82
N LYS A 81 2.45 -8.91 -2.57
CA LYS A 81 1.20 -8.69 -3.30
C LYS A 81 0.08 -8.24 -2.38
N ILE A 82 -0.74 -7.33 -2.88
CA ILE A 82 -2.01 -6.94 -2.29
C ILE A 82 -3.10 -7.33 -3.29
N ILE A 83 -4.05 -8.15 -2.86
CA ILE A 83 -5.22 -8.55 -3.67
C ILE A 83 -6.44 -7.82 -3.13
N ARG A 84 -7.17 -7.12 -4.01
CA ARG A 84 -8.44 -6.46 -3.73
C ARG A 84 -9.47 -6.92 -4.76
N GLY A 85 -10.41 -7.77 -4.35
CA GLY A 85 -11.32 -8.41 -5.30
C GLY A 85 -10.51 -9.20 -6.34
N ASP A 86 -10.67 -8.85 -7.62
CA ASP A 86 -9.95 -9.49 -8.73
C ASP A 86 -8.65 -8.76 -9.12
N GLU A 87 -8.37 -7.60 -8.51
CA GLU A 87 -7.17 -6.81 -8.79
C GLU A 87 -5.98 -7.30 -7.95
N THR A 88 -4.80 -7.39 -8.57
CA THR A 88 -3.54 -7.69 -7.90
C THR A 88 -2.58 -6.53 -8.05
N PHE A 89 -2.06 -6.02 -6.94
CA PHE A 89 -1.06 -4.97 -6.88
C PHE A 89 0.26 -5.55 -6.37
N ILE A 90 1.38 -5.18 -7.02
CA ILE A 90 2.72 -5.62 -6.62
C ILE A 90 3.43 -4.48 -5.90
N VAL A 91 3.76 -4.68 -4.62
CA VAL A 91 4.51 -3.71 -3.82
C VAL A 91 5.87 -3.49 -4.47
N SER A 92 6.24 -2.23 -4.66
CA SER A 92 7.38 -1.83 -5.48
C SER A 92 8.40 -0.94 -4.77
N GLY A 93 8.20 -0.66 -3.49
CA GLY A 93 9.07 0.14 -2.63
C GLY A 93 9.59 -0.67 -1.44
N GLU A 94 10.74 -0.28 -0.90
CA GLU A 94 11.33 -0.83 0.33
C GLU A 94 11.01 0.00 1.58
N ASP A 95 10.28 1.12 1.46
CA ASP A 95 10.03 2.05 2.56
C ASP A 95 8.58 2.54 2.62
N LEU A 96 8.09 2.75 3.86
CA LEU A 96 6.75 3.21 4.26
C LEU A 96 6.43 4.67 3.86
N GLY A 97 6.88 5.12 2.68
CA GLY A 97 6.76 6.51 2.24
C GLY A 97 6.06 6.74 0.90
N THR A 98 6.30 5.90 -0.10
CA THR A 98 5.70 6.03 -1.45
C THR A 98 6.05 4.78 -2.25
N THR A 99 5.04 3.98 -2.59
CA THR A 99 5.23 2.73 -3.35
C THR A 99 4.91 2.99 -4.83
N HIS A 100 5.86 2.80 -5.75
CA HIS A 100 5.74 3.11 -7.19
C HIS A 100 5.32 1.91 -8.06
N TYR A 101 4.06 1.75 -8.43
CA TYR A 101 3.62 0.56 -9.18
C TYR A 101 3.86 0.74 -10.69
N GLU A 102 4.52 -0.24 -11.32
CA GLU A 102 4.56 -0.39 -12.78
C GLU A 102 3.51 -1.44 -13.17
N ASP A 103 2.53 -1.04 -13.99
CA ASP A 103 1.70 -2.00 -14.74
C ASP A 103 2.55 -2.57 -15.88
N GLY A 104 2.82 -3.86 -15.83
CA GLY A 104 3.43 -4.59 -16.95
C GLY A 104 2.36 -5.18 -17.83
N ASP A 105 2.01 -4.50 -18.93
CA ASP A 105 1.25 -5.13 -20.02
C ASP A 105 2.18 -6.08 -20.81
N SER A 106 1.70 -7.30 -21.02
CA SER A 106 2.31 -8.33 -21.90
C SER A 106 1.81 -8.20 -23.33
#